data_AF-A0A1I6A639-F1
#
_entry.id   AF-A0A1I6A639-F1
#
_cell.length_a   1.000
_cell.length_b   1.000
_cell.length_c   1.000
_cell.angle_alpha   90.00
_cell.angle_beta   90.00
_cell.angle_gamma   90.00
#
_symmetry.space_group_name_H-M   'P 1'
#
loop_
_entity.id
_entity.type
_entity.pdbx_description
1 polymer ?
#
loop_
_entity_poly.entity_id
_entity_poly.type
_entity_poly.pdbx_seq_one_letter_code
_entity_poly.pdbx_strand_id
1 'polypeptide(L)'
;MTKLKLGPIHDDKPVKLTVELPADVHRDLCDYAAVLGQQTGQDLEPARLVGPMLERFMATDRGFAAARKTGSKANRKNPDPSKPLDTDQG
;
A
#
# COMPACT_ATOMS: atom_id res chain seq x y z
N MET A 1 16.12 -14.44 18.28
CA MET A 1 14.69 -14.23 18.01
C MET A 1 14.54 -13.44 16.72
N THR A 2 13.74 -13.93 15.78
CA THR A 2 13.49 -13.27 14.49
C THR A 2 12.53 -12.10 14.69
N LYS A 3 12.99 -10.88 14.40
CA LYS A 3 12.17 -9.66 14.47
C LYS A 3 11.09 -9.69 13.38
N LEU A 4 9.85 -9.39 13.74
CA LEU A 4 8.78 -9.24 12.75
C LEU A 4 9.13 -8.13 11.76
N LYS A 5 8.72 -8.31 10.51
CA LYS A 5 9.04 -7.36 9.44
C LYS A 5 8.26 -6.04 9.61
N LEU A 6 7.13 -6.03 10.30
CA LEU A 6 6.31 -4.84 10.49
C LEU A 6 6.81 -3.97 11.64
N GLY A 7 6.83 -2.64 11.43
CA GLY A 7 7.14 -1.65 12.46
C GLY A 7 5.87 -1.08 13.11
N PRO A 8 5.98 0.00 13.90
CA PRO A 8 4.82 0.69 14.47
C PRO A 8 3.78 1.07 13.40
N ILE A 9 2.49 0.96 13.74
CA ILE A 9 1.38 1.30 12.86
C ILE A 9 1.13 2.81 12.93
N HIS A 10 1.27 3.51 11.81
CA HIS A 10 0.99 4.95 11.71
C HIS A 10 -0.51 5.21 11.47
N ASP A 11 -1.03 6.28 12.06
CA ASP A 11 -2.43 6.68 11.99
C ASP A 11 -2.65 7.70 10.85
N ASP A 12 -2.79 7.20 9.62
CA ASP A 12 -3.06 7.99 8.42
C ASP A 12 -4.57 8.03 8.08
N LYS A 13 -5.02 9.04 7.32
CA LYS A 13 -6.42 9.17 6.90
C LYS A 13 -6.84 7.93 6.08
N PRO A 14 -7.74 7.07 6.60
CA PRO A 14 -8.00 5.78 5.98
C PRO A 14 -9.00 5.90 4.82
N VAL A 15 -8.80 5.09 3.80
CA VAL A 15 -9.82 4.80 2.77
C VAL A 15 -10.40 3.42 3.07
N LYS A 16 -11.72 3.33 3.21
CA LYS A 16 -12.39 2.06 3.55
C LYS A 16 -12.47 1.17 2.32
N LEU A 17 -11.92 -0.04 2.43
CA LEU A 17 -11.99 -1.11 1.43
C LEU A 17 -12.59 -2.35 2.09
N THR A 18 -13.57 -2.97 1.44
CA THR A 18 -14.10 -4.28 1.85
C THR A 18 -13.35 -5.35 1.08
N VAL A 19 -12.79 -6.34 1.80
CA VAL A 19 -12.03 -7.45 1.22
C VAL A 19 -12.54 -8.78 1.77
N GLU A 20 -12.54 -9.81 0.93
CA GLU A 20 -12.76 -11.19 1.34
C GLU A 20 -11.42 -11.89 1.46
N LEU A 21 -11.20 -12.60 2.57
CA LEU A 21 -9.98 -13.35 2.83
C LEU A 21 -10.32 -14.83 2.99
N PRO A 22 -9.49 -15.75 2.48
CA PRO A 22 -9.59 -17.16 2.85
C PRO A 22 -9.50 -17.31 4.38
N ALA A 23 -10.23 -18.28 4.95
CA ALA A 23 -10.32 -18.48 6.39
C ALA A 23 -8.94 -18.70 7.05
N ASP A 24 -8.07 -19.46 6.39
CA ASP A 24 -6.71 -19.71 6.89
C ASP A 24 -5.87 -18.42 6.93
N VAL A 25 -6.00 -17.55 5.92
CA VAL A 25 -5.30 -16.27 5.89
C VAL A 25 -5.78 -15.34 7.00
N HIS A 26 -7.08 -15.33 7.29
CA HIS A 26 -7.61 -14.56 8.42
C HIS A 26 -7.07 -15.07 9.76
N ARG A 27 -7.00 -16.39 9.96
CA ARG A 27 -6.42 -16.99 11.18
C ARG A 27 -4.97 -16.59 11.34
N ASP A 28 -4.16 -16.72 10.28
CA ASP A 28 -2.76 -16.34 10.30
C ASP A 28 -2.57 -14.83 10.58
N LEU A 29 -3.49 -13.99 10.08
CA LEU A 29 -3.48 -12.54 10.36
C LEU A 29 -3.79 -12.24 11.83
N CYS A 30 -4.73 -12.96 12.45
CA CYS A 30 -5.00 -12.86 13.89
C CYS A 30 -3.78 -13.25 14.73
N ASP A 31 -3.14 -14.37 14.39
CA ASP A 31 -1.94 -14.84 15.09
C ASP A 31 -0.79 -13.84 14.93
N TYR A 32 -0.63 -13.26 13.74
CA TYR A 32 0.36 -12.21 13.51
C TYR A 32 0.09 -10.99 14.40
N ALA A 33 -1.17 -10.55 14.48
CA ALA A 33 -1.56 -9.41 15.31
C ALA A 33 -1.28 -9.66 16.80
N ALA A 34 -1.58 -10.86 17.28
CA ALA A 34 -1.27 -11.26 18.65
C ALA A 34 0.24 -11.21 18.91
N VAL A 35 1.07 -11.82 18.05
CA VAL A 35 2.53 -11.83 18.23
C VAL A 35 3.12 -10.42 18.17
N LEU A 36 2.66 -9.59 17.23
CA LEU A 36 3.13 -8.21 17.12
C LEU A 36 2.69 -7.38 18.32
N GLY A 37 1.46 -7.56 18.80
CA GLY A 37 0.93 -6.87 19.96
C GLY A 37 1.70 -7.18 21.24
N GLN A 38 2.13 -8.43 21.41
CA GLN A 38 3.05 -8.80 22.50
C GLN A 38 4.42 -8.10 22.39
N GLN A 39 4.92 -7.86 21.17
CA GLN A 39 6.21 -7.18 20.96
C GLN A 39 6.12 -5.67 21.16
N THR A 40 4.98 -5.06 20.87
CA THR A 40 4.77 -3.60 20.96
C THR A 40 4.06 -3.17 22.24
N GLY A 41 3.50 -4.11 23.02
CA GLY A 41 2.68 -3.82 24.19
C GLY A 41 1.31 -3.20 23.81
N GLN A 42 0.85 -3.44 22.60
CA GLN A 42 -0.41 -2.89 22.07
C GLN A 42 -1.37 -4.01 21.72
N ASP A 43 -2.66 -3.80 21.96
CA ASP A 43 -3.69 -4.67 21.38
C ASP A 43 -3.92 -4.25 19.92
N LEU A 44 -3.74 -5.18 18.99
CA LEU A 44 -3.76 -4.90 17.56
C LEU A 44 -4.92 -5.65 16.90
N GLU A 45 -5.84 -4.87 16.33
CA GLU A 45 -6.90 -5.43 15.48
C GLU A 45 -6.30 -5.96 14.16
N PRO A 46 -6.60 -7.21 13.75
CA PRO A 46 -6.03 -7.81 12.53
C PRO A 46 -6.20 -6.94 11.28
N ALA A 47 -7.35 -6.28 11.13
CA ALA A 47 -7.65 -5.41 10.00
C ALA A 47 -6.69 -4.21 9.89
N ARG A 48 -6.17 -3.70 11.01
CA ARG A 48 -5.22 -2.56 11.03
C ARG A 48 -3.86 -2.92 10.47
N LEU A 49 -3.54 -4.21 10.36
CA LEU A 49 -2.28 -4.67 9.77
C LEU A 49 -2.31 -4.67 8.25
N VAL A 50 -3.50 -4.76 7.63
CA VAL A 50 -3.66 -4.93 6.19
C VAL A 50 -2.99 -3.79 5.42
N GLY A 51 -3.27 -2.54 5.80
CA GLY A 51 -2.68 -1.37 5.15
C GLY A 51 -1.14 -1.38 5.18
N PRO A 52 -0.52 -1.41 6.37
CA PRO A 52 0.94 -1.45 6.52
C PRO A 52 1.62 -2.68 5.87
N MET A 53 0.96 -3.86 5.88
CA MET A 53 1.47 -5.05 5.18
C MET A 53 1.47 -4.86 3.66
N LEU A 54 0.38 -4.32 3.10
CA LEU A 54 0.27 -4.02 1.66
C LEU A 54 1.28 -2.94 1.25
N GLU A 55 1.46 -1.90 2.06
CA GLU A 55 2.47 -0.88 1.82
C GLU A 55 3.87 -1.50 1.77
N ARG A 56 4.22 -2.34 2.75
CA ARG A 56 5.53 -3.01 2.80
C ARG A 56 5.72 -3.94 1.60
N PHE A 57 4.67 -4.66 1.19
CA PHE A 57 4.70 -5.49 0.01
C PHE A 57 4.98 -4.66 -1.25
N MET A 58 4.19 -3.62 -1.52
CA MET A 58 4.36 -2.74 -2.68
C MET A 58 5.71 -2.02 -2.70
N ALA A 59 6.22 -1.61 -1.54
CA ALA A 59 7.51 -0.93 -1.42
C ALA A 59 8.70 -1.86 -1.75
N THR A 60 8.55 -3.17 -1.54
CA THR A 60 9.64 -4.14 -1.73
C THR A 60 9.56 -4.89 -3.06
N ASP A 61 8.41 -4.88 -3.73
CA ASP A 61 8.24 -5.45 -5.07
C ASP A 61 8.93 -4.58 -6.14
N ARG A 62 10.09 -5.04 -6.61
CA ARG A 62 10.87 -4.36 -7.66
C ARG A 62 10.17 -4.39 -9.02
N GLY A 63 9.41 -5.44 -9.32
CA GLY A 63 8.64 -5.54 -10.56
C GLY A 63 7.54 -4.49 -10.60
N PHE A 64 6.81 -4.36 -9.49
CA PHE A 64 5.84 -3.29 -9.30
C PHE A 64 6.49 -1.90 -9.41
N ALA A 65 7.62 -1.68 -8.73
CA ALA A 65 8.34 -0.41 -8.77
C ALA A 65 8.80 -0.04 -10.19
N ALA A 66 9.26 -1.00 -10.98
CA ALA A 66 9.66 -0.78 -12.38
C ALA A 66 8.44 -0.44 -13.27
N ALA A 67 7.36 -1.22 -13.16
CA ALA A 67 6.13 -0.99 -13.92
C ALA A 67 5.48 0.37 -13.60
N ARG A 68 5.51 0.79 -12.33
CA ARG A 68 4.99 2.11 -11.93
C ARG A 68 5.77 3.25 -12.58
N LYS A 69 7.10 3.13 -12.73
CA LYS A 69 7.94 4.14 -13.38
C LYS A 69 7.64 4.26 -14.87
N THR A 70 7.42 3.15 -15.57
CA THR A 70 7.11 3.13 -17.00
C THR A 70 5.67 3.59 -17.28
N GLY A 71 4.69 3.13 -16.49
CA GLY A 71 3.28 3.56 -16.60
C GLY A 71 3.05 5.03 -16.26
N SER A 72 3.78 5.58 -15.26
CA SER A 72 3.72 7.03 -14.95
C SER A 72 4.32 7.92 -16.04
N LYS A 73 5.13 7.37 -16.95
CA LYS A 73 5.62 8.08 -18.15
C LYS A 73 4.60 8.04 -19.28
N ALA A 74 3.79 6.97 -19.37
CA ALA A 74 2.69 6.89 -20.34
C ALA A 74 1.55 7.86 -20.00
N ASN A 75 1.17 7.99 -18.71
CA ASN A 75 0.10 8.90 -18.31
C ASN A 75 0.44 10.40 -18.44
N ARG A 76 1.72 10.77 -18.53
CA ARG A 76 2.16 12.16 -18.80
C ARG A 76 2.23 12.51 -20.29
N LYS A 77 2.13 11.53 -21.20
CA LYS A 77 2.22 11.71 -22.65
C LYS A 77 0.88 11.98 -23.34
N ASN A 78 -0.23 11.94 -22.62
CA ASN A 78 -1.47 12.56 -23.07
C ASN A 78 -1.50 13.98 -22.50
N PRO A 79 -0.97 15.00 -23.20
CA PRO A 79 -1.32 16.36 -22.85
C PRO A 79 -2.83 16.50 -22.99
N ASP A 80 -3.43 17.24 -22.08
CA ASP A 80 -4.84 17.60 -22.11
C ASP A 80 -5.18 18.17 -23.52
N PRO A 81 -6.10 17.55 -24.28
CA PRO A 81 -6.50 18.05 -25.60
C PRO A 81 -7.20 19.41 -25.53
N SER A 82 -7.52 19.90 -24.33
CA SER A 82 -8.25 21.15 -24.09
C SER A 82 -7.37 22.40 -24.02
N LYS A 83 -6.03 22.27 -24.11
CA LYS A 83 -5.16 23.44 -24.24
C LYS A 83 -4.95 23.76 -25.72
N PRO A 84 -5.50 24.89 -26.23
CA PRO A 84 -5.15 25.33 -27.57
C PRO A 84 -3.66 25.65 -27.60
N LEU A 85 -2.98 25.11 -28.61
CA LEU A 85 -1.64 25.51 -28.96
C LEU A 85 -1.75 26.96 -29.43
N ASP A 86 -1.30 27.91 -28.61
CA ASP A 86 -1.16 29.31 -29.02
C ASP A 86 -0.29 29.32 -30.28
N THR A 87 -0.95 29.45 -31.43
CA THR A 87 -0.30 29.66 -32.71
C THR A 87 0.03 31.13 -32.77
N ASP A 88 1.16 31.49 -32.16
CA ASP A 88 1.81 32.76 -32.42
C ASP A 88 2.52 32.65 -33.78
N GLN A 89 1.85 33.12 -34.83
CA GLN A 89 2.49 33.62 -36.03
C GLN A 89 1.71 34.83 -36.54
N GLY A 90 2.29 36.02 -36.37
CA GLY A 90 1.80 37.28 -36.92
C GLY A 90 2.38 38.49 -36.20
#